data_AF-A0A7C6K9G9-F1
#
_entry.id   AF-A0A7C6K9G9-F1
#
_cell.length_a   1.000
_cell.length_b   1.000
_cell.length_c   1.000
_cell.angle_alpha   90.00
_cell.angle_beta   90.00
_cell.angle_gamma   90.00
#
_symmetry.space_group_name_H-M   'P 1'
#
loop_
_entity.id
_entity.type
_entity.pdbx_description
1 polymer ?
#
loop_
_entity_poly.entity_id
_entity_poly.type
_entity_poly.pdbx_seq_one_letter_code
_entity_poly.pdbx_strand_id
1 'polypeptide(L)' 'MVQNPDIAILIDEDLLRYDEIWAAAGHPKAVFKMTPEELLELTNGRVTDIKG' A
#
# COMPACT_ATOMS: atom_id res chain seq x y z
N MET A 1 4.36 -15.92 -8.36
CA MET A 1 4.52 -14.55 -7.83
C MET A 1 5.72 -14.59 -6.91
N VAL A 2 6.83 -13.94 -7.28
CA VAL A 2 8.03 -13.93 -6.44
C VAL A 2 7.77 -12.95 -5.32
N GLN A 3 7.48 -13.46 -4.12
CA GLN A 3 7.66 -12.68 -2.89
C GLN A 3 9.17 -12.51 -2.75
N ASN A 4 9.67 -11.27 -2.75
CA ASN A 4 11.07 -11.00 -2.48
C ASN A 4 11.20 -10.81 -0.96
N PRO A 5 11.65 -11.83 -0.19
CA PRO A 5 11.52 -11.86 1.26
C PRO A 5 12.33 -10.77 1.97
N ASP A 6 13.21 -10.07 1.25
CA ASP A 6 14.15 -9.09 1.81
C ASP A 6 13.64 -7.64 1.75
N ILE A 7 12.46 -7.37 1.17
CA ILE A 7 11.92 -6.01 1.07
C ILE A 7 10.87 -5.78 2.16
N ALA A 8 11.21 -4.93 3.14
CA ALA A 8 10.25 -4.47 4.12
C ALA A 8 9.26 -3.47 3.48
N ILE A 9 7.96 -3.75 3.62
CA ILE A 9 6.88 -2.86 3.19
C ILE A 9 6.30 -2.19 4.42
N LEU A 10 6.31 -0.85 4.43
CA LEU A 10 5.70 -0.02 5.46
C LEU A 10 4.51 0.72 4.87
N ILE A 11 3.40 0.77 5.60
CA ILE A 11 2.17 1.44 5.21
C ILE A 11 1.88 2.52 6.24
N ASP A 12 1.70 3.77 5.78
CA ASP A 12 1.33 4.88 6.65
C ASP A 12 -0.08 4.64 7.23
N GLU A 13 -0.20 4.72 8.56
CA GLU A 13 -1.46 4.55 9.28
C GLU A 13 -2.57 5.52 8.83
N ASP A 14 -2.22 6.67 8.26
CA ASP A 14 -3.21 7.64 7.78
C ASP A 14 -4.02 7.13 6.59
N LEU A 15 -3.50 6.17 5.83
CA LEU A 15 -4.25 5.56 4.73
C LEU A 15 -5.50 4.83 5.23
N LEU A 16 -5.51 4.32 6.46
CA LEU A 16 -6.64 3.61 7.07
C LEU A 16 -7.83 4.53 7.40
N ARG A 17 -7.67 5.85 7.26
CA ARG A 17 -8.74 6.83 7.53
C ARG A 17 -9.70 7.02 6.34
N TYR A 18 -9.40 6.40 5.20
CA TYR A 18 -10.15 6.54 3.97
C TYR A 18 -10.79 5.20 3.59
N ASP A 19 -12.03 5.24 3.10
CA ASP A 19 -12.68 4.06 2.54
C ASP A 19 -12.00 3.61 1.24
N GLU A 20 -11.33 4.54 0.53
CA GLU A 20 -10.74 4.31 -0.78
C GLU A 20 -9.43 5.10 -0.95
N ILE A 21 -8.43 4.45 -1.56
CA ILE A 21 -7.13 5.02 -1.92
C ILE A 21 -6.80 4.72 -3.39
N TRP A 22 -5.82 5.45 -3.94
CA TRP A 22 -5.39 5.30 -5.34
C TRP A 22 -3.89 4.99 -5.43
N ALA A 23 -3.56 3.78 -5.87
CA ALA A 23 -2.18 3.30 -6.00
C ALA A 23 -1.68 3.40 -7.46
N ALA A 24 -0.38 3.63 -7.65
CA ALA A 24 0.23 3.68 -8.97
C ALA A 24 0.24 2.29 -9.64
N ALA A 25 -0.14 2.24 -10.92
CA ALA A 25 -0.28 0.98 -11.69
C ALA A 25 0.93 0.65 -12.59
N GLY A 26 2.09 1.27 -12.35
CA GLY A 26 3.32 1.00 -13.12
C GLY A 26 3.47 1.78 -14.44
N HIS A 27 2.63 2.78 -14.71
CA HIS A 27 2.77 3.72 -15.85
C HIS A 27 2.52 5.17 -15.36
N PRO A 28 3.17 6.21 -15.92
CA PRO A 28 3.11 7.59 -15.41
C PRO A 28 1.71 8.23 -15.30
N LYS A 29 0.71 7.62 -15.95
CA LYS A 29 -0.68 8.12 -15.99
C LYS A 29 -1.71 7.07 -15.57
N ALA A 30 -1.27 5.98 -14.93
CA ALA A 30 -2.15 4.90 -14.55
C ALA A 30 -2.16 4.72 -13.03
N VAL A 31 -3.36 4.76 -12.47
CA VAL A 31 -3.65 4.47 -11.07
C VAL A 31 -4.82 3.50 -10.99
N PHE A 32 -4.91 2.74 -9.91
CA PHE A 32 -6.08 1.92 -9.62
C PHE A 32 -6.59 2.21 -8.21
N LYS A 33 -7.92 2.16 -8.07
CA LYS A 33 -8.63 2.34 -6.82
C LYS A 33 -8.64 1.02 -6.05
N MET A 34 -8.47 1.11 -4.74
CA MET A 34 -8.53 -0.02 -3.81
C MET A 34 -8.85 0.47 -2.39
N THR A 35 -9.18 -0.44 -1.48
CA THR A 35 -9.28 -0.13 -0.05
C THR A 35 -7.90 -0.28 0.63
N PRO A 36 -7.68 0.35 1.79
CA PRO A 36 -6.47 0.13 2.58
C PRO A 36 -6.29 -1.32 3.05
N GLU A 37 -7.38 -2.04 3.29
CA GLU A 37 -7.35 -3.47 3.66
C GLU A 37 -6.83 -4.34 2.51
N GLU A 38 -7.29 -4.08 1.28
CA GLU A 38 -6.77 -4.76 0.09
C GLU A 38 -5.25 -4.51 -0.06
N LEU A 39 -4.77 -3.31 0.29
CA LEU A 39 -3.34 -2.99 0.24
C LEU A 39 -2.54 -3.82 1.24
N LEU A 40 -3.07 -3.98 2.45
CA LEU A 40 -2.45 -4.82 3.50
C LEU A 40 -2.39 -6.28 3.06
N GLU A 41 -3.49 -6.82 2.55
CA GLU A 41 -3.57 -8.22 2.11
C GLU A 41 -2.62 -8.52 0.94
N LEU A 42 -2.55 -7.62 -0.04
CA LEU A 42 -1.70 -7.81 -1.22
C LEU A 42 -0.20 -7.70 -0.91
N THR A 43 0.16 -6.89 0.08
CA THR A 43 1.57 -6.57 0.37
C THR A 43 2.14 -7.31 1.57
N ASN A 44 1.30 -7.77 2.50
CA ASN A 44 1.73 -8.15 3.86
C ASN A 44 2.54 -7.02 4.55
N GLY A 45 2.23 -5.76 4.23
CA GLY A 45 2.92 -4.60 4.77
C GLY A 45 2.62 -4.36 6.25
N ARG A 46 3.55 -3.72 6.95
CA ARG A 46 3.38 -3.32 8.35
C ARG A 46 2.87 -1.88 8.44
N VAL A 47 1.75 -1.70 9.12
CA VAL A 47 1.23 -0.36 9.46
C VAL A 47 2.14 0.32 10.48
N THR A 48 2.51 1.57 10.23
CA THR A 48 3.33 2.38 11.14
C THR A 48 3.15 3.86 10.84
N ASP A 49 3.30 4.72 11.85
CA ASP A 49 3.56 6.13 11.62
C ASP A 49 4.95 6.28 11.00
N ILE A 50 5.04 6.93 9.84
CA ILE A 50 6.29 7.18 9.10
C ILE A 50 6.55 8.67 8.86
N LYS A 51 5.72 9.54 9.45
CA LYS A 51 5.88 10.98 9.32
C LYS A 51 7.13 11.45 10.07
N GLY A 52 7.79 12.46 9.51
CA GLY A 52 9.01 13.10 10.04
C GLY A 52 8.79 14.54 10.43
#